data_AF-A0A964GPU6-F1
#
_entry.id   AF-A0A964GPU6-F1
#
_cell.length_a   1.000
_cell.length_b   1.000
_cell.length_c   1.000
_cell.angle_alpha   90.00
_cell.angle_beta   90.00
_cell.angle_gamma   90.00
#
_symmetry.space_group_name_H-M   'P 1'
#
loop_
_entity.id
_entity.type
_entity.pdbx_description
1 polymer ?
#
loop_
_entity_poly.entity_id
_entity_poly.type
_entity_poly.pdbx_seq_one_letter_code
_entity_poly.pdbx_strand_id
1 'polypeptide(L)'
;MLEHDYDRSFIAHVTSTTAGLEGYLDCAKVVEKGVQVARVADDWLILTSLTVGEPHYFWFRCMVDEARGRRYYDIQSWSRRTGRDFNARTRHLDRNGNGYGCLYDTPVSDDRLWKLMAQNQDGGFSSLDQAPRAGESLPVRIWTRTTNLELSATGREDVGGHWFAYARAGDGHALDLQLQITHIGEELLDDH
;
A
#
# COMPACT_ATOMS: atom_id res chain seq x y z
N MET A 1 -3.27 -23.56 2.62
CA MET A 1 -2.72 -23.16 1.31
C MET A 1 -3.28 -21.79 1.00
N LEU A 2 -2.49 -20.90 0.39
CA LEU A 2 -2.97 -19.57 -0.01
C LEU A 2 -3.27 -19.61 -1.51
N GLU A 3 -4.50 -19.29 -1.88
CA GLU A 3 -4.93 -19.22 -3.27
C GLU A 3 -5.07 -17.77 -3.72
N HIS A 4 -4.72 -17.49 -4.97
CA HIS A 4 -4.85 -16.15 -5.51
C HIS A 4 -6.29 -15.93 -6.01
N ASP A 5 -6.92 -14.84 -5.55
CA ASP A 5 -8.26 -14.44 -5.98
C ASP A 5 -8.16 -13.19 -6.86
N TYR A 6 -8.32 -13.39 -8.16
CA TYR A 6 -8.22 -12.32 -9.15
C TYR A 6 -9.35 -11.32 -9.02
N ASP A 7 -10.60 -11.78 -8.90
CA ASP A 7 -11.80 -10.92 -8.85
C ASP A 7 -11.79 -9.94 -7.65
N ARG A 8 -11.01 -10.26 -6.62
CA ARG A 8 -10.82 -9.42 -5.43
C ARG A 8 -9.49 -8.69 -5.36
N SER A 9 -8.63 -8.88 -6.35
CA SER A 9 -7.42 -8.11 -6.54
C SER A 9 -7.72 -6.80 -7.24
N PHE A 10 -7.03 -5.73 -6.89
CA PHE A 10 -7.35 -4.41 -7.43
C PHE A 10 -6.16 -3.46 -7.36
N ILE A 11 -6.26 -2.36 -8.12
CA ILE A 11 -5.28 -1.27 -8.04
C ILE A 11 -5.93 -0.05 -7.43
N ALA A 12 -5.21 0.58 -6.51
CA ALA A 12 -5.66 1.80 -5.87
C ALA A 12 -4.55 2.83 -5.72
N HIS A 13 -4.95 4.09 -5.68
CA HIS A 13 -4.20 5.13 -4.99
C HIS A 13 -4.53 5.06 -3.51
N VAL A 14 -3.56 5.37 -2.66
CA VAL A 14 -3.76 5.36 -1.21
C VAL A 14 -3.47 6.73 -0.65
N THR A 15 -4.48 7.34 -0.05
CA THR A 15 -4.34 8.59 0.70
C THR A 15 -4.44 8.33 2.19
N SER A 16 -3.71 9.11 2.99
CA SER A 16 -3.91 9.18 4.43
C SER A 16 -4.90 10.28 4.74
N THR A 17 -5.91 9.94 5.53
CA THR A 17 -6.88 10.87 6.12
C THR A 17 -6.59 11.14 7.60
N THR A 18 -5.43 10.71 8.06
CA THR A 18 -5.02 10.82 9.46
C THR A 18 -4.66 12.26 9.79
N ALA A 19 -5.24 12.82 10.86
CA ALA A 19 -5.07 14.21 11.23
C ALA A 19 -3.58 14.58 11.44
N GLY A 20 -3.10 15.60 10.73
CA GLY A 20 -1.70 16.04 10.76
C GLY A 20 -0.73 15.20 9.93
N LEU A 21 -1.23 14.18 9.25
CA LEU A 21 -0.52 13.26 8.36
C LEU A 21 -1.30 13.07 7.05
N GLU A 22 -2.01 14.09 6.59
CA GLU A 22 -2.76 14.08 5.34
C GLU A 22 -1.81 14.09 4.14
N GLY A 23 -1.99 13.14 3.23
CA GLY A 23 -1.07 12.93 2.12
C GLY A 23 -1.39 11.67 1.33
N TYR A 24 -0.44 11.18 0.54
CA TYR A 24 -0.57 9.92 -0.19
C TYR A 24 0.63 9.02 0.04
N LEU A 25 0.39 7.72 -0.10
CA LEU A 25 1.46 6.73 -0.10
C LEU A 25 2.19 6.72 -1.43
N ASP A 26 3.49 6.54 -1.35
CA ASP A 26 4.42 6.60 -2.46
C ASP A 26 5.59 5.63 -2.23
N CYS A 27 6.39 5.43 -3.26
CA CYS A 27 7.65 4.68 -3.23
C CYS A 27 8.85 5.60 -3.45
N ALA A 28 8.65 6.90 -3.24
CA ALA A 28 9.65 7.92 -3.43
C ALA A 28 9.59 8.91 -2.28
N LYS A 29 10.74 9.24 -1.71
CA LYS A 29 10.84 10.30 -0.72
C LYS A 29 10.95 11.66 -1.39
N VAL A 30 10.61 12.68 -0.62
CA VAL A 30 10.79 14.07 -1.02
C VAL A 30 12.21 14.50 -0.70
N VAL A 31 12.87 15.10 -1.67
CA VAL A 31 14.22 15.68 -1.52
C VAL A 31 14.23 17.09 -2.09
N GLU A 32 15.15 17.92 -1.61
CA GLU A 32 15.42 19.22 -2.21
C GLU A 32 16.57 19.11 -3.21
N LYS A 33 16.37 19.61 -4.43
CA LYS A 33 17.38 19.69 -5.49
C LYS A 33 17.50 21.15 -5.93
N GLY A 34 18.50 21.84 -5.37
CA GLY A 34 18.65 23.28 -5.58
C GLY A 34 17.54 24.04 -4.86
N VAL A 35 16.69 24.74 -5.60
CA VAL A 35 15.53 25.50 -5.07
C VAL A 35 14.19 24.82 -5.33
N GLN A 36 14.21 23.58 -5.82
CA GLN A 36 13.02 22.82 -6.16
C GLN A 36 12.94 21.54 -5.34
N VAL A 37 11.72 21.17 -4.97
CA VAL A 37 11.40 19.85 -4.41
C VAL A 37 11.31 18.83 -5.53
N ALA A 38 11.84 17.63 -5.28
CA ALA A 38 11.82 16.52 -6.20
C ALA A 38 11.48 15.22 -5.47
N ARG A 39 11.05 14.22 -6.23
CA ARG A 39 10.86 12.84 -5.76
C ARG A 39 12.06 12.00 -6.16
N VAL A 40 12.58 11.19 -5.23
CA VAL A 40 13.62 10.20 -5.50
C VAL A 40 13.12 8.86 -4.99
N ALA A 41 13.19 7.83 -5.84
CA ALA A 41 12.81 6.48 -5.47
C ALA A 41 13.51 6.06 -4.18
N ASP A 42 12.74 5.44 -3.29
CA ASP A 42 13.20 4.99 -1.99
C ASP A 42 12.87 3.51 -1.83
N ASP A 43 13.69 2.82 -1.04
CA ASP A 43 13.46 1.44 -0.70
C ASP A 43 12.35 1.30 0.34
N TRP A 44 11.61 2.35 0.71
CA TRP A 44 10.57 2.30 1.72
C TRP A 44 9.22 2.77 1.17
N LEU A 45 8.14 2.30 1.80
CA LEU A 45 6.84 2.93 1.63
C LEU A 45 6.91 4.29 2.32
N ILE A 46 6.59 5.33 1.57
CA ILE A 46 6.63 6.71 2.01
C ILE A 46 5.21 7.24 2.10
N LEU A 47 4.91 8.00 3.14
CA LEU A 47 3.76 8.89 3.20
C LEU A 47 4.26 10.31 2.95
N THR A 48 3.66 11.05 2.02
CA THR A 48 4.11 12.42 1.72
C THR A 48 2.96 13.39 1.49
N SER A 49 3.20 14.66 1.84
CA SER A 49 2.32 15.78 1.53
C SER A 49 2.55 16.41 0.15
N LEU A 50 3.54 15.97 -0.62
CA LEU A 50 3.87 16.56 -1.91
C LEU A 50 2.82 16.22 -2.98
N THR A 51 1.74 16.97 -3.14
CA THR A 51 0.72 16.64 -4.15
C THR A 51 1.29 16.54 -5.57
N VAL A 52 1.03 15.42 -6.25
CA VAL A 52 1.39 15.18 -7.66
C VAL A 52 0.13 14.94 -8.49
N GLY A 53 0.22 15.20 -9.80
CA GLY A 53 -0.92 15.03 -10.71
C GLY A 53 -1.41 13.59 -10.85
N GLU A 54 -0.51 12.61 -10.68
CA GLU A 54 -0.83 11.18 -10.68
C GLU A 54 -0.08 10.53 -9.49
N PRO A 55 -0.77 10.28 -8.37
CA PRO A 55 -0.18 9.58 -7.23
C PRO A 55 0.27 8.17 -7.61
N HIS A 56 1.14 7.57 -6.80
CA HIS A 56 1.61 6.21 -7.09
C HIS A 56 0.46 5.20 -7.04
N TYR A 57 0.54 4.17 -7.86
CA TYR A 57 -0.43 3.08 -7.90
C TYR A 57 0.11 1.88 -7.11
N PHE A 58 -0.77 1.28 -6.32
CA PHE A 58 -0.47 0.04 -5.63
C PHE A 58 -1.40 -1.07 -6.09
N TRP A 59 -0.84 -2.23 -6.39
CA TRP A 59 -1.59 -3.45 -6.62
C TRP A 59 -1.78 -4.19 -5.31
N PHE A 60 -3.04 -4.40 -4.95
CA PHE A 60 -3.49 -5.17 -3.81
C PHE A 60 -3.87 -6.56 -4.31
N ARG A 61 -2.90 -7.48 -4.29
CA ARG A 61 -3.09 -8.86 -4.75
C ARG A 61 -3.73 -9.70 -3.65
N CYS A 62 -4.97 -10.13 -3.86
CA CYS A 62 -5.77 -10.86 -2.88
C CYS A 62 -5.35 -12.34 -2.80
N MET A 63 -4.96 -12.78 -1.61
CA MET A 63 -4.64 -14.16 -1.26
C MET A 63 -5.67 -14.69 -0.26
N VAL A 64 -6.29 -15.82 -0.56
CA VAL A 64 -7.32 -16.48 0.25
C VAL A 64 -6.70 -17.65 1.01
N ASP A 65 -6.81 -17.62 2.34
CA ASP A 65 -6.50 -18.74 3.23
C ASP A 65 -7.80 -19.55 3.41
N GLU A 66 -8.05 -20.50 2.51
CA GLU A 66 -9.27 -21.31 2.48
C GLU A 66 -9.54 -22.00 3.81
N ALA A 67 -8.49 -22.52 4.45
CA ALA A 67 -8.58 -23.23 5.72
C ALA A 67 -9.14 -22.36 6.85
N ARG A 68 -9.00 -21.03 6.75
CA ARG A 68 -9.50 -20.07 7.72
C ARG A 68 -10.66 -19.22 7.22
N GLY A 69 -11.03 -19.36 5.94
CA GLY A 69 -11.99 -18.48 5.27
C GLY A 69 -11.59 -17.00 5.31
N ARG A 70 -10.28 -16.71 5.30
CA ARG A 70 -9.74 -15.35 5.47
C ARG A 70 -9.03 -14.86 4.22
N ARG A 71 -9.08 -13.54 4.01
CA ARG A 71 -8.44 -12.85 2.89
C ARG A 71 -7.30 -12.00 3.38
N TYR A 72 -6.25 -11.94 2.57
CA TYR A 72 -5.06 -11.16 2.81
C TYR A 72 -4.59 -10.52 1.51
N TYR A 73 -3.75 -9.50 1.61
CA TYR A 73 -3.27 -8.76 0.47
C TYR A 73 -1.76 -8.68 0.47
N ASP A 74 -1.14 -9.04 -0.65
CA ASP A 74 0.23 -8.67 -0.98
C ASP A 74 0.17 -7.32 -1.70
N ILE A 75 0.80 -6.30 -1.12
CA ILE A 75 0.74 -4.91 -1.59
C ILE A 75 2.03 -4.60 -2.34
N GLN A 76 1.89 -4.25 -3.61
CA GLN A 76 3.01 -4.07 -4.53
C GLN A 76 2.92 -2.73 -5.26
N SER A 77 4.08 -2.14 -5.56
CA SER A 77 4.16 -1.00 -6.49
C SER A 77 3.65 -1.41 -7.88
N TRP A 78 2.89 -0.52 -8.54
CA TRP A 78 2.42 -0.73 -9.90
C TRP A 78 2.55 0.53 -10.76
N SER A 79 2.71 0.37 -12.08
CA SER A 79 2.67 1.49 -13.02
C SER A 79 2.02 1.07 -14.34
N ARG A 80 1.34 2.01 -15.01
CA ARG A 80 0.76 1.76 -16.35
C ARG A 80 1.83 1.46 -17.41
N ARG A 81 2.98 2.14 -17.34
CA ARG A 81 4.02 2.11 -18.39
C ARG A 81 4.73 0.75 -18.50
N THR A 82 4.81 0.01 -17.41
CA THR A 82 5.56 -1.25 -17.33
C THR A 82 4.66 -2.45 -17.11
N GLY A 83 3.34 -2.26 -16.99
CA GLY A 83 2.49 -3.19 -16.24
C GLY A 83 3.02 -3.35 -14.82
N ARG A 84 2.82 -4.52 -14.19
CA ARG A 84 3.64 -4.92 -13.03
C ARG A 84 5.07 -4.53 -13.37
N ASP A 85 5.70 -3.64 -12.58
CA ASP A 85 7.11 -3.28 -12.78
C ASP A 85 7.83 -4.56 -13.19
N PHE A 86 8.30 -4.63 -14.44
CA PHE A 86 8.67 -5.89 -15.12
C PHE A 86 10.05 -6.35 -14.63
N ASN A 87 10.16 -6.38 -13.31
CA ASN A 87 11.14 -6.98 -12.47
C ASN A 87 10.37 -7.49 -11.24
N ALA A 88 9.47 -8.45 -11.47
CA ALA A 88 8.57 -9.09 -10.49
C ALA A 88 9.27 -9.75 -9.28
N ARG A 89 10.60 -9.61 -9.19
CA ARG A 89 11.48 -10.03 -8.09
C ARG A 89 11.73 -8.92 -7.06
N THR A 90 11.19 -7.70 -7.21
CA THR A 90 11.82 -6.52 -6.57
C THR A 90 11.00 -5.53 -5.73
N ARG A 91 9.66 -5.60 -5.59
CA ARG A 91 8.91 -4.52 -4.89
C ARG A 91 7.70 -4.99 -4.05
N HIS A 92 7.96 -5.60 -2.88
CA HIS A 92 6.93 -5.99 -1.89
C HIS A 92 7.04 -5.19 -0.59
N LEU A 93 5.91 -4.87 0.03
CA LEU A 93 5.87 -4.20 1.33
C LEU A 93 6.25 -5.19 2.47
N ASP A 94 7.46 -5.05 3.03
CA ASP A 94 7.96 -5.87 4.14
C ASP A 94 7.59 -5.29 5.52
N ARG A 95 7.44 -6.19 6.48
CA ARG A 95 6.85 -5.98 7.79
C ARG A 95 7.86 -5.63 8.89
N ASN A 96 9.16 -5.83 8.65
CA ASN A 96 10.21 -5.66 9.67
C ASN A 96 10.78 -4.24 9.77
N GLY A 97 10.12 -3.25 9.16
CA GLY A 97 10.60 -1.87 9.21
C GLY A 97 12.00 -1.75 8.60
N ASN A 98 12.19 -2.33 7.41
CA ASN A 98 13.37 -2.20 6.53
C ASN A 98 12.97 -1.76 5.11
N GLY A 99 11.83 -1.07 4.98
CA GLY A 99 11.25 -0.79 3.67
C GLY A 99 10.91 -2.07 2.93
N TYR A 100 11.00 -2.08 1.60
CA TYR A 100 11.12 -3.21 0.67
C TYR A 100 12.21 -4.20 1.10
N GLY A 101 11.95 -4.97 2.16
CA GLY A 101 12.83 -6.04 2.61
C GLY A 101 12.87 -7.20 1.60
N CYS A 102 13.99 -7.26 0.88
CA CYS A 102 14.51 -8.37 0.07
C CYS A 102 14.06 -8.44 -1.40
N LEU A 103 14.88 -7.81 -2.25
CA LEU A 103 15.12 -8.04 -3.68
C LEU A 103 15.61 -9.49 -4.01
N TYR A 104 14.99 -10.58 -3.52
CA TYR A 104 15.49 -11.95 -3.81
C TYR A 104 14.41 -12.99 -4.12
N ASP A 105 14.82 -13.96 -4.96
CA ASP A 105 14.16 -15.13 -5.60
C ASP A 105 13.43 -16.13 -4.67
N THR A 106 12.98 -15.72 -3.50
CA THR A 106 12.40 -16.60 -2.49
C THR A 106 10.86 -16.58 -2.54
N PRO A 107 10.18 -17.75 -2.47
CA PRO A 107 8.71 -17.84 -2.44
C PRO A 107 8.09 -16.91 -1.39
N VAL A 108 6.88 -16.41 -1.66
CA VAL A 108 6.10 -15.58 -0.74
C VAL A 108 6.01 -16.27 0.62
N SER A 109 6.75 -15.78 1.63
CA SER A 109 6.59 -16.24 3.00
C SER A 109 5.32 -15.63 3.61
N ASP A 110 4.71 -16.33 4.56
CA ASP A 110 3.48 -15.92 5.27
C ASP A 110 3.56 -14.52 5.91
N ASP A 111 4.77 -13.94 6.03
CA ASP A 111 5.07 -12.68 6.73
C ASP A 111 4.81 -11.41 5.92
N ARG A 112 4.60 -11.51 4.60
CA ARG A 112 4.42 -10.36 3.67
C ARG A 112 2.96 -9.95 3.44
N LEU A 113 2.03 -10.64 4.09
CA LEU A 113 0.60 -10.47 3.86
C LEU A 113 -0.05 -9.50 4.85
N TRP A 114 -0.92 -8.67 4.30
CA TRP A 114 -1.63 -7.62 5.01
C TRP A 114 -3.14 -7.89 5.06
N LYS A 115 -3.79 -7.40 6.10
CA LYS A 115 -5.24 -7.34 6.23
C LYS A 115 -5.66 -5.93 5.88
N LEU A 116 -6.60 -5.81 4.95
CA LEU A 116 -7.34 -4.58 4.79
C LEU A 116 -8.52 -4.63 5.75
N MET A 117 -8.54 -3.68 6.68
CA MET A 117 -9.59 -3.52 7.66
C MET A 117 -10.46 -2.36 7.20
N ALA A 118 -11.61 -2.64 6.61
CA ALA A 118 -12.54 -1.62 6.13
C ALA A 118 -13.35 -1.05 7.29
N GLN A 119 -13.65 0.25 7.22
CA GLN A 119 -14.53 0.88 8.20
C GLN A 119 -15.96 0.34 8.06
N ASN A 120 -16.56 -0.06 9.16
CA ASN A 120 -17.94 -0.52 9.22
C ASN A 120 -18.89 0.65 9.58
N GLN A 121 -20.20 0.40 9.50
CA GLN A 121 -21.24 1.40 9.77
C GLN A 121 -21.22 1.95 11.20
N ASP A 122 -20.69 1.17 12.14
CA ASP A 122 -20.57 1.55 13.55
C ASP A 122 -19.27 2.34 13.83
N GLY A 123 -18.48 2.66 12.80
CA GLY A 123 -17.22 3.39 12.89
C GLY A 123 -16.01 2.54 13.32
N GLY A 124 -16.21 1.24 13.58
CA GLY A 124 -15.14 0.28 13.83
C GLY A 124 -14.51 -0.24 12.54
N PHE A 125 -13.47 -1.07 12.66
CA PHE A 125 -12.77 -1.65 11.52
C PHE A 125 -12.83 -3.19 11.54
N SER A 126 -13.17 -3.79 10.40
CA SER A 126 -13.26 -5.25 10.23
C SER A 126 -12.64 -5.66 8.89
N SER A 127 -12.21 -6.91 8.75
CA SER A 127 -11.60 -7.37 7.50
C SER A 127 -12.50 -7.09 6.29
N LEU A 128 -11.90 -6.64 5.18
CA LEU A 128 -12.61 -6.36 3.95
C LEU A 128 -13.16 -7.67 3.35
N ASP A 129 -14.46 -7.86 3.47
CA ASP A 129 -15.16 -9.05 2.97
C ASP A 129 -15.90 -8.81 1.65
N GLN A 130 -16.25 -7.57 1.37
CA GLN A 130 -16.93 -7.21 0.13
C GLN A 130 -15.94 -7.15 -1.04
N ALA A 131 -16.39 -7.54 -2.22
CA ALA A 131 -15.58 -7.42 -3.42
C ALA A 131 -15.50 -5.93 -3.82
N PRO A 132 -14.30 -5.38 -3.97
CA PRO A 132 -14.10 -3.98 -4.34
C PRO A 132 -14.61 -3.71 -5.77
N ARG A 133 -14.98 -2.46 -6.05
CA ARG A 133 -15.40 -2.02 -7.39
C ARG A 133 -14.51 -0.90 -7.93
N ALA A 134 -14.31 -0.87 -9.25
CA ALA A 134 -13.62 0.25 -9.89
C ALA A 134 -14.37 1.57 -9.63
N GLY A 135 -13.63 2.63 -9.31
CA GLY A 135 -14.17 3.94 -8.92
C GLY A 135 -14.58 4.06 -7.45
N GLU A 136 -14.61 2.96 -6.70
CA GLU A 136 -14.95 2.96 -5.29
C GLU A 136 -13.86 3.60 -4.43
N SER A 137 -14.28 4.29 -3.37
CA SER A 137 -13.43 4.82 -2.32
C SER A 137 -13.68 4.04 -1.03
N LEU A 138 -12.64 3.38 -0.51
CA LEU A 138 -12.75 2.55 0.69
C LEU A 138 -11.92 3.15 1.84
N PRO A 139 -12.55 3.59 2.94
CA PRO A 139 -11.83 3.92 4.17
C PRO A 139 -11.32 2.63 4.83
N VAL A 140 -10.02 2.55 5.06
CA VAL A 140 -9.37 1.36 5.59
C VAL A 140 -8.27 1.69 6.60
N ARG A 141 -7.95 0.68 7.42
CA ARG A 141 -6.63 0.53 8.04
C ARG A 141 -5.96 -0.71 7.49
N ILE A 142 -4.64 -0.71 7.43
CA ILE A 142 -3.86 -1.85 6.92
C ILE A 142 -3.14 -2.48 8.10
N TRP A 143 -3.39 -3.75 8.38
CA TRP A 143 -2.77 -4.46 9.51
C TRP A 143 -1.95 -5.63 9.01
N THR A 144 -0.95 -6.02 9.77
CA THR A 144 -0.17 -7.23 9.48
C THR A 144 -0.98 -8.51 9.72
N ARG A 145 -0.78 -9.55 8.90
CA ARG A 145 -1.52 -10.80 9.01
C ARG A 145 -1.41 -11.49 10.37
N THR A 146 -0.18 -11.64 10.89
CA THR A 146 0.09 -12.51 12.05
C THR A 146 0.06 -11.76 13.38
N THR A 147 0.64 -10.55 13.46
CA THR A 147 0.73 -9.79 14.73
C THR A 147 -0.32 -8.70 14.87
N ASN A 148 -1.12 -8.42 13.85
CA ASN A 148 -2.13 -7.34 13.86
C ASN A 148 -1.57 -5.95 14.17
N LEU A 149 -0.27 -5.72 13.92
CA LEU A 149 0.30 -4.38 13.96
C LEU A 149 -0.26 -3.55 12.81
N GLU A 150 -0.67 -2.32 13.11
CA GLU A 150 -1.20 -1.37 12.13
C GLU A 150 -0.07 -0.77 11.28
N LEU A 151 -0.35 -0.39 10.05
CA LEU A 151 0.53 0.46 9.26
C LEU A 151 0.52 1.87 9.87
N SER A 152 1.69 2.34 10.22
CA SER A 152 1.89 3.59 10.94
C SER A 152 2.92 4.46 10.22
N ALA A 153 2.77 5.78 10.35
CA ALA A 153 3.80 6.73 9.95
C ALA A 153 4.81 6.97 11.07
N THR A 154 6.09 7.05 10.70
CA THR A 154 7.19 7.35 11.60
C THR A 154 8.31 8.12 10.88
N GLY A 155 9.20 8.76 11.65
CA GLY A 155 10.36 9.46 11.10
C GLY A 155 10.00 10.54 10.10
N ARG A 156 9.01 11.39 10.45
CA ARG A 156 8.63 12.53 9.60
C ARG A 156 9.81 13.49 9.46
N GLU A 157 10.07 13.91 8.22
CA GLU A 157 11.07 14.89 7.83
C GLU A 157 10.42 15.97 6.95
N ASP A 158 10.68 17.24 7.27
CA ASP A 158 10.22 18.38 6.47
C ASP A 158 11.30 18.78 5.44
N VAL A 159 10.91 18.94 4.18
CA VAL A 159 11.79 19.20 3.03
C VAL A 159 11.12 20.20 2.09
N GLY A 160 11.75 21.37 1.87
CA GLY A 160 11.30 22.35 0.86
C GLY A 160 9.83 22.77 0.96
N GLY A 161 9.29 22.91 2.18
CA GLY A 161 7.87 23.25 2.41
C GLY A 161 6.89 22.07 2.33
N HIS A 162 7.39 20.87 2.08
CA HIS A 162 6.65 19.61 2.15
C HIS A 162 7.21 18.73 3.26
N TRP A 163 6.64 17.55 3.42
CA TRP A 163 7.17 16.54 4.32
C TRP A 163 6.99 15.15 3.73
N PHE A 164 7.80 14.23 4.24
CA PHE A 164 7.59 12.81 4.06
C PHE A 164 7.81 12.08 5.38
N ALA A 165 7.24 10.89 5.51
CA ALA A 165 7.42 9.97 6.63
C ALA A 165 7.51 8.54 6.10
N TYR A 166 8.14 7.65 6.83
CA TYR A 166 8.16 6.24 6.49
C TYR A 166 6.87 5.57 6.99
N ALA A 167 6.24 4.76 6.15
CA ALA A 167 5.09 3.95 6.51
C ALA A 167 5.53 2.50 6.76
N ARG A 168 5.37 2.03 8.00
CA ARG A 168 5.79 0.67 8.42
C ARG A 168 4.82 0.08 9.43
N ALA A 169 4.84 -1.23 9.59
CA ALA A 169 4.05 -1.88 10.64
C ALA A 169 4.51 -1.44 12.04
N GLY A 170 3.56 -1.12 12.91
CA GLY A 170 3.80 -0.88 14.33
C GLY A 170 4.30 0.54 14.60
N ASP A 171 5.54 0.64 15.08
CA ASP A 171 6.14 1.86 15.67
C ASP A 171 5.78 3.14 14.90
N GLY A 172 4.94 3.98 15.50
CA GLY A 172 4.52 5.25 14.91
C GLY A 172 3.06 5.60 15.22
N HIS A 173 2.53 6.52 14.42
CA HIS A 173 1.13 6.90 14.47
C HIS A 173 0.34 6.11 13.43
N ALA A 174 -0.65 5.33 13.89
CA ALA A 174 -1.47 4.49 13.02
C ALA A 174 -2.18 5.32 11.95
N LEU A 175 -2.24 4.78 10.73
CA LEU A 175 -2.80 5.48 9.59
C LEU A 175 -4.24 5.05 9.32
N ASP A 176 -5.14 6.02 9.37
CA ASP A 176 -6.42 5.99 8.68
C ASP A 176 -6.19 6.34 7.20
N LEU A 177 -6.57 5.43 6.32
CA LEU A 177 -6.32 5.51 4.89
C LEU A 177 -7.60 5.48 4.09
N GLN A 178 -7.54 5.99 2.87
CA GLN A 178 -8.57 5.87 1.86
C GLN A 178 -7.96 5.25 0.61
N LEU A 179 -8.49 4.09 0.20
CA LEU A 179 -8.15 3.43 -1.05
C LEU A 179 -9.09 3.95 -2.14
N GLN A 180 -8.56 4.67 -3.11
CA GLN A 180 -9.30 5.00 -4.32
C GLN A 180 -9.03 3.91 -5.36
N ILE A 181 -10.00 3.00 -5.52
CA ILE A 181 -9.89 1.87 -6.43
C ILE A 181 -10.07 2.38 -7.85
N THR A 182 -9.14 1.98 -8.71
CA THR A 182 -9.08 2.42 -10.11
C THR A 182 -9.38 1.28 -11.08
N HIS A 183 -9.00 0.05 -10.74
CA HIS A 183 -9.15 -1.13 -11.61
C HIS A 183 -9.34 -2.39 -10.75
N ILE A 184 -9.99 -3.42 -11.31
CA ILE A 184 -10.26 -4.72 -10.66
C ILE A 184 -9.68 -5.86 -11.50
N GLY A 185 -9.23 -6.94 -10.87
CA GLY A 185 -9.02 -8.23 -11.54
C GLY A 185 -7.93 -8.27 -12.61
N GLU A 186 -8.14 -9.14 -13.61
CA GLU A 186 -7.26 -9.34 -14.78
C GLU A 186 -7.35 -8.23 -15.83
N GLU A 187 -8.28 -7.26 -15.71
CA GLU A 187 -8.32 -6.05 -16.56
C GLU A 187 -7.02 -5.21 -16.47
N LEU A 188 -6.09 -5.62 -15.60
CA LEU A 188 -4.78 -5.06 -15.32
C LEU A 188 -3.62 -5.78 -16.01
N LEU A 189 -3.89 -6.92 -16.66
CA LEU A 189 -2.88 -7.78 -17.30
C LEU A 189 -2.93 -7.71 -18.83
N ASP A 190 -4.08 -7.37 -19.38
CA ASP A 190 -4.32 -7.26 -20.82
C ASP A 190 -4.70 -5.81 -21.16
N ASP A 191 -3.70 -4.96 -21.38
CA ASP A 191 -3.76 -3.88 -22.37
C ASP A 191 -2.36 -3.29 -22.59
N HIS A 192 -1.71 -3.88 -23.61
CA HIS A 192 -0.61 -3.36 -24.46
C HIS A 192 0.79 -3.11 -23.89
#